data_AF-R5EPQ1-F1
#
_entry.id   AF-R5EPQ1-F1
#
_cell.length_a   1.000
_cell.length_b   1.000
_cell.length_c   1.000
_cell.angle_alpha   90.00
_cell.angle_beta   90.00
_cell.angle_gamma   90.00
#
_symmetry.space_group_name_H-M   'P 1'
#
loop_
_entity.id
_entity.type
_entity.pdbx_description
1 polymer ?
#
loop_
_entity_poly.entity_id
_entity_poly.type
_entity_poly.pdbx_seq_one_letter_code
_entity_poly.pdbx_strand_id
1 'polypeptide(L)'
;MHRSLENGREMAAWNGVVPSQHSTGGRSTLGGITKTGNRYLRALLAQCASAVIQNASMHLEQGKDTHLDRFALRLKLNGKPAKKIMIAVANKIIRILWAMLTQRKTFKNKADETSDISAELQLA
;
A
#
# COMPACT_ATOMS: atom_id res chain seq x y z
N MET A 1 9.06 -13.14 -23.14
CA MET A 1 9.84 -13.16 -21.87
C MET A 1 8.90 -12.98 -20.69
N HIS A 2 8.53 -14.07 -20.02
CA HIS A 2 7.69 -14.04 -18.81
C HIS A 2 8.63 -13.81 -17.62
N ARG A 3 8.76 -12.57 -17.14
CA ARG A 3 9.60 -12.28 -15.96
C ARG A 3 8.85 -12.83 -14.74
N SER A 4 9.34 -13.93 -14.18
CA SER A 4 8.87 -14.41 -12.88
C SER A 4 9.14 -13.30 -11.86
N LEU A 5 8.10 -12.82 -11.19
CA LEU A 5 8.22 -11.85 -10.12
C LEU A 5 8.43 -12.67 -8.85
N GLU A 6 9.60 -12.58 -8.22
CA GLU A 6 9.95 -13.38 -7.05
C GLU A 6 9.40 -12.76 -5.76
N ASN A 7 9.20 -11.43 -5.77
CA ASN A 7 8.87 -10.66 -4.58
C ASN A 7 7.91 -9.49 -4.85
N GLY A 8 7.16 -9.07 -3.82
CA GLY A 8 6.23 -7.94 -3.94
C GLY A 8 6.91 -6.60 -4.23
N ARG A 9 8.22 -6.49 -3.97
CA ARG A 9 9.03 -5.33 -4.40
C ARG A 9 9.19 -5.29 -5.92
N GLU A 10 9.39 -6.44 -6.55
CA GLU A 10 9.53 -6.55 -7.99
C GLU A 10 8.21 -6.28 -8.69
N MET A 11 7.09 -6.75 -8.13
CA MET A 11 5.75 -6.40 -8.63
C MET A 11 5.51 -4.88 -8.57
N ALA A 12 5.89 -4.24 -7.46
CA ALA A 12 5.75 -2.81 -7.30
C ALA A 12 6.63 -2.01 -8.27
N ALA A 13 7.86 -2.48 -8.52
CA ALA A 13 8.78 -1.90 -9.49
C ALA A 13 8.29 -2.10 -10.93
N TRP A 14 7.75 -3.28 -11.24
CA TRP A 14 7.15 -3.58 -12.55
C TRP A 14 5.94 -2.70 -12.86
N ASN A 15 5.16 -2.31 -11.83
CA ASN A 15 4.05 -1.39 -11.99
C ASN A 15 4.45 0.10 -12.01
N GLY A 16 5.74 0.41 -11.78
CA GLY A 16 6.25 1.78 -11.78
C GLY A 16 5.74 2.63 -10.61
N VAL A 17 5.49 2.02 -9.46
CA VAL A 17 5.07 2.71 -8.20
C VAL A 17 6.27 2.89 -7.26
N VAL A 18 7.42 2.34 -7.62
CA VAL A 18 8.70 2.47 -6.90
C VAL A 18 9.58 3.50 -7.63
N PRO A 19 10.30 4.38 -6.90
CA PRO A 19 11.31 5.24 -7.49
C PRO A 19 12.39 4.43 -8.22
N SER A 20 12.95 4.97 -9.31
CA SER A 20 14.09 4.36 -9.99
C SER A 20 15.28 4.26 -9.03
N GLN A 21 16.00 3.14 -9.03
CA GLN A 21 17.24 3.02 -8.29
C GLN A 21 18.39 2.97 -9.29
N HIS A 22 19.29 3.92 -9.20
CA HIS A 22 20.54 3.92 -9.95
C HIS A 22 21.68 3.74 -8.96
N SER A 23 22.61 2.84 -9.28
CA SER A 23 23.80 2.62 -8.47
C SER A 23 25.00 2.61 -9.40
N THR A 24 25.88 3.60 -9.25
CA THR A 24 27.15 3.68 -9.97
C THR A 24 28.26 3.93 -8.95
N GLY A 25 29.34 3.14 -9.03
CA GLY A 25 30.54 3.34 -8.21
C GLY A 25 30.30 3.36 -6.69
N GLY A 26 29.40 2.54 -6.16
CA GLY A 26 29.16 2.42 -4.71
C GLY A 26 28.21 3.45 -4.10
N ARG A 27 27.61 4.37 -4.89
CA ARG A 27 26.56 5.28 -4.41
C ARG A 27 25.22 4.88 -5.00
N SER A 28 24.28 4.49 -4.13
CA SER A 28 22.89 4.28 -4.50
C SER A 28 22.13 5.60 -4.47
N THR A 29 21.66 6.07 -5.62
CA THR A 29 20.76 7.22 -5.73
C THR A 29 19.35 6.74 -6.09
N LEU A 30 18.35 7.22 -5.35
CA LEU A 30 16.95 7.04 -5.71
C LEU A 30 16.53 8.18 -6.63
N GLY A 31 16.17 7.84 -7.87
CA GLY A 31 15.65 8.76 -8.87
C GLY A 31 14.12 8.92 -8.80
N GLY A 32 13.56 9.54 -9.83
CA GLY A 32 12.13 9.77 -9.96
C GLY A 32 11.32 8.49 -10.21
N ILE A 33 10.00 8.62 -10.22
CA ILE A 33 9.13 7.52 -10.63
C ILE A 33 9.29 7.31 -12.12
N THR A 34 9.74 6.11 -12.50
CA THR A 34 10.05 5.75 -13.89
C THR A 34 8.84 5.77 -14.81
N LYS A 35 7.62 5.72 -14.26
CA LYS A 35 6.33 5.59 -14.98
C LYS A 35 6.27 4.40 -15.96
N THR A 36 7.29 3.55 -15.99
CA THR A 36 7.34 2.30 -16.74
C THR A 36 6.41 1.27 -16.09
N GLY A 37 5.83 0.38 -16.90
CA GLY A 37 4.86 -0.62 -16.44
C GLY A 37 3.40 -0.34 -16.83
N ASN A 38 2.48 -1.07 -16.21
CA ASN A 38 1.06 -1.02 -16.55
C ASN A 38 0.39 0.30 -16.10
N ARG A 39 -0.03 1.11 -17.06
CA ARG A 39 -0.71 2.40 -16.79
C ARG A 39 -2.04 2.22 -16.06
N TYR A 40 -2.81 1.19 -16.42
CA TYR A 40 -4.13 0.93 -15.85
C TYR A 40 -4.03 0.54 -14.37
N LEU A 41 -3.15 -0.42 -14.04
CA LEU A 41 -2.96 -0.84 -12.66
C LEU A 41 -2.43 0.29 -11.78
N ARG A 42 -1.58 1.17 -12.30
CA ARG A 42 -1.13 2.37 -11.57
C ARG A 42 -2.27 3.35 -11.30
N ALA A 43 -3.17 3.55 -12.27
CA ALA A 43 -4.33 4.42 -12.09
C ALA A 43 -5.28 3.86 -11.02
N LEU A 44 -5.56 2.56 -11.06
CA LEU A 44 -6.37 1.87 -10.05
C LEU A 44 -5.77 2.03 -8.66
N LEU A 45 -4.48 1.73 -8.48
CA LEU A 45 -3.83 1.87 -7.18
C LEU A 45 -3.83 3.32 -6.67
N ALA A 46 -3.70 4.31 -7.56
CA ALA A 46 -3.79 5.71 -7.18
C ALA A 46 -5.20 6.08 -6.72
N GLN A 47 -6.25 5.58 -7.39
CA GLN A 47 -7.64 5.75 -6.98
C GLN A 47 -7.90 5.09 -5.61
N CYS A 48 -7.46 3.84 -5.41
CA CYS A 48 -7.56 3.17 -4.13
C CYS A 48 -6.82 3.94 -3.02
N ALA A 49 -5.61 4.41 -3.29
CA ALA A 49 -4.85 5.22 -2.35
C ALA A 49 -5.55 6.56 -2.03
N SER A 50 -6.17 7.19 -3.02
CA SER A 50 -6.95 8.42 -2.81
C SER A 50 -8.15 8.18 -1.90
N ALA A 51 -8.89 7.08 -2.11
CA ALA A 51 -10.01 6.71 -1.25
C ALA A 51 -9.58 6.47 0.20
N VAL A 52 -8.47 5.76 0.41
CA VAL A 52 -7.87 5.57 1.74
C VAL A 52 -7.53 6.92 2.39
N ILE A 53 -6.85 7.81 1.66
CA ILE A 53 -6.43 9.11 2.22
C ILE A 53 -7.64 10.00 2.57
N GLN A 54 -8.69 9.97 1.76
CA GLN A 54 -9.90 10.77 1.98
C GLN A 54 -10.71 10.26 3.18
N ASN A 55 -10.85 8.94 3.31
CA ASN A 55 -11.64 8.33 4.37
C ASN A 55 -10.86 8.12 5.68
N ALA A 56 -9.53 8.25 5.67
CA ALA A 56 -8.69 7.98 6.83
C ALA A 56 -9.07 8.78 8.08
N SER A 57 -9.42 10.07 7.94
CA SER A 57 -9.86 10.89 9.09
C SER A 57 -11.20 10.39 9.65
N MET A 58 -12.15 10.10 8.76
CA MET A 58 -13.48 9.60 9.15
C MET A 58 -13.39 8.23 9.85
N HIS A 59 -12.54 7.33 9.35
CA HIS A 59 -12.35 6.03 9.98
C HIS A 59 -11.71 6.14 11.38
N LEU A 60 -10.81 7.11 11.57
CA LEU A 60 -10.20 7.39 12.87
C LEU A 60 -11.24 7.86 13.89
N GLU A 61 -12.12 8.77 13.49
CA GLU A 61 -13.21 9.27 14.35
C GLU A 61 -14.21 8.16 14.71
N GLN A 62 -14.44 7.21 13.80
CA GLN A 62 -15.34 6.08 14.02
C GLN A 62 -14.69 4.90 14.75
N GLY A 63 -13.39 4.96 15.09
CA GLY A 63 -12.64 3.85 15.68
C GLY A 63 -12.49 2.63 14.76
N LYS A 64 -12.72 2.79 13.45
CA LYS A 64 -12.64 1.73 12.42
C LYS A 64 -11.39 1.87 11.55
N ASP A 65 -10.33 2.45 12.10
CA ASP A 65 -9.17 2.85 11.32
C ASP A 65 -8.28 1.68 10.95
N THR A 66 -7.97 1.59 9.66
CA THR A 66 -7.13 0.53 9.12
C THR A 66 -5.65 0.89 9.28
N HIS A 67 -4.76 -0.12 9.27
CA HIS A 67 -3.30 0.10 9.21
C HIS A 67 -2.85 0.99 8.03
N LEU A 68 -3.64 1.05 6.95
CA LEU A 68 -3.41 1.95 5.81
C LEU A 68 -3.80 3.39 6.15
N ASP A 69 -4.91 3.60 6.86
CA ASP A 69 -5.39 4.92 7.31
C ASP A 69 -4.39 5.55 8.28
N ARG A 70 -3.97 4.80 9.31
CA ARG A 70 -2.92 5.24 10.25
C ARG A 70 -1.63 5.61 9.54
N PHE A 71 -1.25 4.84 8.51
CA PHE A 71 -0.05 5.10 7.73
C PHE A 71 -0.19 6.38 6.89
N ALA A 72 -1.33 6.59 6.24
CA ALA A 72 -1.61 7.80 5.47
C ALA A 72 -1.61 9.05 6.35
N LEU A 73 -2.29 9.00 7.51
CA LEU A 73 -2.34 10.09 8.49
C LEU A 73 -0.94 10.41 9.04
N ARG A 74 -0.14 9.40 9.38
CA ARG A 74 1.25 9.61 9.80
C ARG A 74 2.08 10.37 8.77
N LEU A 75 1.94 10.04 7.48
CA LEU A 75 2.67 10.74 6.43
C LEU A 75 2.17 12.19 6.25
N LYS A 76 0.87 12.43 6.46
CA LYS A 76 0.25 13.77 6.44
C LYS A 76 0.76 14.62 7.60
N LEU A 77 0.84 14.05 8.81
CA LEU A 77 1.39 14.71 10.01
C LEU A 77 2.88 15.06 9.84
N ASN A 78 3.64 14.22 9.14
CA ASN A 78 5.04 14.50 8.79
C ASN A 78 5.22 15.56 7.67
N GLY A 79 4.15 16.29 7.29
CA GLY A 79 4.21 17.37 6.31
C GLY A 79 4.53 16.93 4.88
N LYS A 80 4.34 15.65 4.55
CA LYS A 80 4.66 15.16 3.20
C LYS A 80 3.62 15.67 2.18
N PRO A 81 4.02 16.03 0.95
CA PRO A 81 3.08 16.49 -0.07
C PRO A 81 2.14 15.35 -0.48
N ALA A 82 0.87 15.68 -0.72
CA ALA A 82 -0.22 14.72 -0.96
C ALA A 82 0.11 13.67 -2.03
N LYS A 83 0.75 14.07 -3.14
CA LYS A 83 1.16 13.15 -4.21
C LYS A 83 2.13 12.08 -3.72
N LYS A 84 3.10 12.43 -2.87
CA LYS A 84 4.05 11.47 -2.28
C LYS A 84 3.34 10.51 -1.31
N ILE A 85 2.36 11.01 -0.57
CA ILE A 85 1.53 10.17 0.32
C ILE A 85 0.76 9.15 -0.51
N MET A 86 0.07 9.59 -1.57
CA MET A 86 -0.70 8.73 -2.46
C MET A 86 0.15 7.61 -3.06
N ILE A 87 1.35 7.93 -3.56
CA ILE A 87 2.29 6.94 -4.09
C ILE A 87 2.75 5.97 -2.99
N ALA A 88 3.06 6.46 -1.80
CA ALA A 88 3.51 5.62 -0.69
C ALA A 88 2.42 4.64 -0.25
N VAL A 89 1.16 5.09 -0.18
CA VAL A 89 0.00 4.24 0.12
C VAL A 89 -0.22 3.22 -1.00
N ALA A 90 -0.19 3.65 -2.27
CA ALA A 90 -0.29 2.74 -3.43
C ALA A 90 0.80 1.65 -3.43
N ASN A 91 2.05 2.01 -3.08
CA ASN A 91 3.15 1.06 -2.95
C ASN A 91 2.92 0.04 -1.82
N LYS A 92 2.19 0.41 -0.77
CA LYS A 92 1.81 -0.52 0.30
C LYS A 92 0.68 -1.45 -0.14
N ILE A 93 -0.32 -0.92 -0.85
CA ILE A 93 -1.44 -1.69 -1.40
C ILE A 93 -0.94 -2.76 -2.39
N ILE A 94 -0.06 -2.42 -3.33
CA ILE A 94 0.45 -3.40 -4.30
C ILE A 94 1.22 -4.55 -3.66
N ARG A 95 1.93 -4.28 -2.54
CA ARG A 95 2.64 -5.32 -1.79
C ARG A 95 1.69 -6.25 -1.04
N ILE A 96 0.58 -5.71 -0.53
CA ILE A 96 -0.49 -6.50 0.08
C ILE A 96 -1.13 -7.37 -1.00
N LEU A 97 -1.50 -6.79 -2.15
CA LEU A 97 -2.05 -7.53 -3.29
C LEU A 97 -1.13 -8.67 -3.74
N TRP A 98 0.17 -8.41 -3.87
CA TRP A 98 1.14 -9.45 -4.20
C TRP A 98 1.15 -10.59 -3.18
N ALA A 99 1.21 -10.26 -1.88
CA ALA A 99 1.19 -11.25 -0.81
C ALA A 99 -0.11 -12.08 -0.84
N MET A 100 -1.26 -11.45 -1.13
CA MET A 100 -2.53 -12.15 -1.29
C MET A 100 -2.53 -13.08 -2.50
N LEU A 101 -2.06 -12.62 -3.65
CA LEU A 101 -2.00 -13.39 -4.90
C LEU A 101 -1.06 -14.61 -4.76
N THR A 102 0.07 -14.44 -4.09
CA THR A 102 1.07 -15.51 -3.92
C THR A 102 0.71 -16.48 -2.80
N GLN A 103 0.13 -16.01 -1.69
CA GLN A 103 -0.19 -16.86 -0.54
C GLN A 103 -1.63 -17.41 -0.57
N ARG A 104 -2.44 -17.03 -1.57
CA ARG A 104 -3.90 -17.31 -1.63
C ARG A 104 -4.65 -16.99 -0.33
N LYS A 105 -4.16 -16.00 0.43
CA LYS A 105 -4.80 -15.57 1.68
C LYS A 105 -5.74 -14.42 1.40
N THR A 106 -6.92 -14.49 1.99
CA THR A 106 -7.89 -13.39 2.00
C THR A 106 -7.32 -12.20 2.77
N PHE A 107 -7.61 -10.98 2.33
CA PHE A 107 -7.29 -9.77 3.08
C PHE A 107 -8.02 -9.82 4.41
N LYS A 108 -7.29 -9.84 5.52
CA LYS A 108 -7.85 -9.70 6.87
C LYS A 108 -7.50 -8.32 7.39
N ASN A 109 -8.50 -7.51 7.72
CA ASN A 109 -8.23 -6.26 8.42
C ASN A 109 -7.97 -6.58 9.89
N LYS A 110 -7.00 -5.90 10.51
CA LYS A 110 -6.72 -6.04 11.95
C LYS A 110 -7.96 -5.70 12.79
N ALA A 111 -8.81 -4.80 12.27
CA ALA A 111 -10.09 -4.44 12.88
C ALA A 111 -11.05 -5.64 12.99
N ASP A 112 -11.04 -6.53 11.99
CA ASP A 112 -11.94 -7.71 11.93
C ASP A 112 -11.58 -8.76 13.00
N GLU A 113 -10.31 -8.84 13.43
CA GLU A 113 -9.90 -9.74 14.53
C GLU A 113 -10.56 -9.37 15.86
N THR A 114 -10.82 -8.07 16.09
CA THR A 114 -11.45 -7.60 17.33
C THR A 114 -12.93 -7.95 17.38
N SER A 115 -13.62 -7.96 16.24
CA SER A 115 -15.02 -8.40 16.15
C SER A 115 -15.17 -9.91 16.30
N ASP A 116 -14.25 -10.71 15.75
CA ASP A 116 -14.28 -12.17 15.86
C ASP A 116 -14.03 -12.62 17.31
N ILE A 117 -13.07 -12.02 18.02
CA ILE A 117 -12.79 -12.33 19.43
C ILE A 117 -13.96 -11.90 20.34
N SER A 118 -14.58 -10.75 20.04
CA SER A 118 -15.75 -10.27 20.80
C SER A 118 -16.98 -11.15 20.56
N ALA A 119 -17.16 -11.68 19.34
CA ALA A 119 -18.23 -12.60 19.00
C ALA A 119 -18.06 -13.97 19.67
N GLU A 120 -16.82 -14.49 19.78
CA GLU A 120 -16.55 -15.73 20.52
C GLU A 120 -16.72 -15.57 22.03
N LEU A 121 -16.36 -14.41 22.61
CA LEU A 121 -16.58 -14.11 24.04
C LEU A 121 -18.06 -13.89 24.41
N GLN A 122 -18.94 -13.61 23.45
CA GLN A 122 -20.40 -13.52 23.69
C GLN A 122 -21.13 -14.87 23.55
N LEU A 123 -20.46 -15.89 23.00
CA LEU A 123 -21.00 -17.25 22.81
C LEU A 123 -20.46 -18.25 23.85
N ALA A 124 -19.58 -17.82 24.76
CA ALA A 124 -19.05 -18.60 25.89
C ALA A 124 -19.66 -18.14 27.22
#